data_AF-A0A9E0I3Z3-F1
#
_entry.id   AF-A0A9E0I3Z3-F1
#
_cell.length_a   1.000
_cell.length_b   1.000
_cell.length_c   1.000
_cell.angle_alpha   90.00
_cell.angle_beta   90.00
_cell.angle_gamma   90.00
#
_symmetry.space_group_name_H-M   'P 1'
#
loop_
_entity.id
_entity.type
_entity.pdbx_description
1 polymer ?
#
loop_
_entity_poly.entity_id
_entity_poly.type
_entity_poly.pdbx_seq_one_letter_code
_entity_poly.pdbx_strand_id
1 'polypeptide(L)'
;VARRTQALRLKLQAARLARQPMEALRTARLLAKHQGFTSTAAEGLLRTLAGETLDGARDADQMRSLWVNLDLHEKRDPLVVADAARRMSRLGAPHEARQWLAPLWDQINKQPPEAVTALSLALRESLTELEAEWLPRLDTATTAALRNPGLALTLGLALAERQLWGKARGMLLSAANDLQLDLTDRRAAWAQLGQLAEREGRPDEAARFYRLAALPERD
;
A
#
# COMPACT_ATOMS: atom_id res chain seq x y z
N VAL A 1 -24.66 31.19 7.50
CA VAL A 1 -23.74 30.04 7.39
C VAL A 1 -24.24 28.81 8.14
N ALA A 2 -24.64 28.92 9.41
CA ALA A 2 -25.10 27.80 10.25
C ALA A 2 -26.20 26.89 9.64
N ARG A 3 -27.27 27.46 9.05
CA ARG A 3 -28.36 26.67 8.42
C ARG A 3 -27.87 25.82 7.24
N ARG A 4 -26.93 26.34 6.44
CA ARG A 4 -26.36 25.63 5.28
C ARG A 4 -25.47 24.47 5.73
N THR A 5 -24.65 24.67 6.77
CA THR A 5 -23.83 23.61 7.35
C THR A 5 -24.69 22.49 7.95
N GLN A 6 -25.78 22.84 8.65
CA GLN A 6 -26.72 21.84 9.20
C GLN A 6 -27.42 21.02 8.11
N ALA A 7 -27.88 21.68 7.04
CA ALA A 7 -28.48 21.00 5.89
C ALA A 7 -27.49 20.02 5.22
N LEU A 8 -26.22 20.42 5.07
CA LEU A 8 -25.17 19.56 4.51
C LEU A 8 -24.85 18.37 5.43
N ARG A 9 -24.85 18.55 6.76
CA ARG A 9 -24.68 17.44 7.72
C ARG A 9 -25.82 16.42 7.62
N LEU A 10 -27.06 16.89 7.53
CA LEU A 10 -28.23 16.02 7.32
C LEU A 10 -28.12 15.29 5.98
N LYS A 11 -27.72 15.98 4.91
CA LYS A 11 -27.49 15.36 3.60
C LYS A 11 -26.41 14.28 3.65
N LEU A 12 -25.29 14.55 4.33
CA LEU A 12 -24.22 13.57 4.52
C LEU A 12 -24.74 12.33 5.28
N GLN A 13 -25.48 12.52 6.36
CA GLN A 13 -26.06 11.43 7.14
C GLN A 13 -27.03 10.59 6.28
N ALA A 14 -27.90 11.23 5.50
CA ALA A 14 -28.82 10.55 4.60
C ALA A 14 -28.08 9.73 3.53
N ALA A 15 -27.06 10.29 2.88
CA ALA A 15 -26.26 9.59 1.87
C ALA A 15 -25.54 8.36 2.44
N ARG A 16 -25.03 8.45 3.68
CA ARG A 16 -24.41 7.30 4.37
C ARG A 16 -25.43 6.22 4.70
N LEU A 17 -26.61 6.58 5.22
CA LEU A 17 -27.69 5.63 5.49
C LEU A 17 -28.19 4.94 4.21
N ALA A 18 -28.23 5.68 3.09
CA ALA A 18 -28.57 5.17 1.77
C ALA A 18 -27.46 4.34 1.11
N ARG A 19 -26.30 4.17 1.75
CA ARG A 19 -25.11 3.49 1.21
C ARG A 19 -24.67 4.05 -0.15
N GLN A 20 -24.65 5.38 -0.25
CA GLN A 20 -24.19 6.13 -1.43
C GLN A 20 -22.84 6.80 -1.12
N PRO A 21 -21.72 6.06 -1.05
CA PRO A 21 -20.46 6.56 -0.53
C PRO A 21 -19.88 7.71 -1.38
N MET A 22 -20.06 7.68 -2.71
CA MET A 22 -19.63 8.77 -3.59
C MET A 22 -20.39 10.08 -3.33
N GLU A 23 -21.71 10.01 -3.08
CA GLU A 23 -22.50 11.20 -2.74
C GLU A 23 -22.16 11.72 -1.33
N ALA A 24 -21.95 10.80 -0.38
CA ALA A 24 -21.48 11.14 0.94
C ALA A 24 -20.11 11.83 0.89
N LEU A 25 -19.16 11.31 0.10
CA LEU A 25 -17.83 11.88 -0.11
C LEU A 25 -17.91 13.31 -0.65
N ARG A 26 -18.68 13.53 -1.73
CA ARG A 26 -18.91 14.87 -2.30
C ARG A 26 -19.47 15.84 -1.25
N THR A 27 -20.41 15.38 -0.43
CA THR A 27 -21.01 16.21 0.62
C THR A 27 -20.03 16.51 1.76
N ALA A 28 -19.20 15.53 2.15
CA ALA A 28 -18.17 15.70 3.16
C ALA A 28 -17.09 16.72 2.73
N ARG A 29 -16.70 16.74 1.44
CA ARG A 29 -15.78 17.76 0.90
C ARG A 29 -16.32 19.18 1.06
N LEU A 30 -17.61 19.37 0.78
CA LEU A 30 -18.26 20.67 0.96
C LEU A 30 -18.26 21.09 2.44
N LEU A 31 -18.49 20.16 3.36
CA LEU A 31 -18.44 20.43 4.79
C LEU A 31 -17.03 20.77 5.27
N ALA A 32 -16.00 20.06 4.78
CA ALA A 32 -14.60 20.34 5.11
C ALA A 32 -14.20 21.77 4.70
N LYS A 33 -14.57 22.20 3.49
CA LYS A 33 -14.28 23.55 2.98
C LYS A 33 -14.95 24.67 3.79
N HIS A 34 -16.12 24.40 4.38
CA HIS A 34 -16.92 25.38 5.10
C HIS A 34 -16.77 25.32 6.64
N GLN A 35 -15.64 24.79 7.14
CA GLN A 35 -15.35 24.63 8.58
C GLN A 35 -16.44 23.85 9.34
N GLY A 36 -17.07 22.89 8.67
CA GLY A 36 -18.04 21.98 9.30
C GLY A 36 -17.41 20.96 10.25
N PHE A 37 -16.08 20.85 10.24
CA PHE A 37 -15.25 19.91 11.01
C PHE A 37 -13.88 20.54 11.34
N THR A 38 -13.13 19.96 12.27
CA THR A 38 -11.69 20.21 12.40
C THR A 38 -10.94 19.57 11.20
N SER A 39 -9.76 20.07 10.83
CA SER A 39 -8.99 19.55 9.67
C SER A 39 -8.77 18.03 9.79
N THR A 40 -8.32 17.58 10.97
CA THR A 40 -8.05 16.17 11.25
C THR A 40 -9.28 15.28 11.16
N ALA A 41 -10.43 15.74 11.67
CA ALA A 41 -11.69 15.00 11.58
C ALA A 41 -12.22 14.96 10.14
N ALA A 42 -12.03 16.04 9.38
CA ALA A 42 -12.39 16.07 7.97
C ALA A 42 -11.52 15.10 7.14
N GLU A 43 -10.21 15.10 7.34
CA GLU A 43 -9.27 14.19 6.66
C GLU A 43 -9.62 12.73 6.94
N GLY A 44 -9.84 12.36 8.21
CA GLY A 44 -10.23 11.00 8.58
C GLY A 44 -11.55 10.57 7.92
N LEU A 45 -12.57 11.43 7.96
CA LEU A 45 -13.86 11.16 7.33
C LEU A 45 -13.76 11.01 5.80
N LEU A 46 -13.01 11.90 5.15
CA LEU A 46 -12.80 11.84 3.70
C LEU A 46 -12.06 10.57 3.30
N ARG A 47 -11.05 10.15 4.06
CA ARG A 47 -10.34 8.88 3.84
C ARG A 47 -11.26 7.68 3.95
N THR A 48 -12.08 7.61 5.00
CA THR A 48 -13.07 6.53 5.16
C THR A 48 -14.06 6.48 4.00
N LEU A 49 -14.64 7.63 3.62
CA LEU A 49 -15.60 7.69 2.51
C LEU A 49 -14.97 7.40 1.15
N ALA A 50 -13.70 7.77 0.94
CA ALA A 50 -12.96 7.40 -0.26
C ALA A 50 -12.73 5.89 -0.33
N GLY A 51 -12.32 5.26 0.79
CA GLY A 51 -12.22 3.81 0.91
C GLY A 51 -13.55 3.11 0.61
N GLU A 52 -14.63 3.51 1.30
CA GLU A 52 -15.99 2.97 1.08
C GLU A 52 -16.45 3.12 -0.39
N THR A 53 -16.07 4.23 -1.04
CA THR A 53 -16.39 4.47 -2.44
C THR A 53 -15.66 3.49 -3.33
N LEU A 54 -14.35 3.33 -3.14
CA LEU A 54 -13.52 2.41 -3.90
C LEU A 54 -13.92 0.95 -3.64
N ASP A 55 -14.34 0.60 -2.42
CA ASP A 55 -14.85 -0.71 -2.03
C ASP A 55 -16.09 -1.19 -2.79
N GLY A 56 -16.77 -0.29 -3.48
CA GLY A 56 -17.89 -0.61 -4.36
C GLY A 56 -17.48 -1.29 -5.68
N ALA A 57 -16.26 -1.06 -6.19
CA ALA A 57 -15.87 -1.55 -7.52
C ALA A 57 -15.74 -3.07 -7.57
N ARG A 58 -16.30 -3.74 -8.58
CA ARG A 58 -16.20 -5.20 -8.73
C ARG A 58 -15.18 -5.66 -9.77
N ASP A 59 -14.69 -4.75 -10.58
CA ASP A 59 -13.71 -4.97 -11.64
C ASP A 59 -12.82 -3.72 -11.81
N ALA A 60 -11.76 -3.85 -12.61
CA ALA A 60 -10.80 -2.78 -12.86
C ALA A 60 -11.42 -1.57 -13.59
N ASP A 61 -12.42 -1.77 -14.46
CA ASP A 61 -13.11 -0.68 -15.17
C ASP A 61 -13.92 0.21 -14.20
N GLN A 62 -14.68 -0.42 -13.30
CA GLN A 62 -15.39 0.27 -12.23
C GLN A 62 -14.41 0.99 -11.31
N MET A 63 -13.28 0.35 -10.97
CA MET A 63 -12.25 0.96 -10.13
C MET A 63 -11.66 2.21 -10.80
N ARG A 64 -11.35 2.15 -12.09
CA ARG A 64 -10.91 3.31 -12.91
C ARG A 64 -11.94 4.42 -12.92
N SER A 65 -13.22 4.09 -13.14
CA SER A 65 -14.31 5.07 -13.15
C SER A 65 -14.45 5.79 -11.80
N LEU A 66 -14.41 5.04 -10.69
CA LEU A 66 -14.46 5.61 -9.34
C LEU A 66 -13.23 6.46 -9.05
N TRP A 67 -12.04 5.99 -9.44
CA TRP A 67 -10.79 6.72 -9.27
C TRP A 67 -10.81 8.06 -9.99
N VAL A 68 -11.28 8.13 -11.24
CA VAL A 68 -11.41 9.39 -12.00
C VAL A 68 -12.27 10.41 -11.23
N ASN A 69 -13.32 9.95 -10.54
CA ASN A 69 -14.24 10.78 -9.75
C ASN A 69 -13.70 11.24 -8.37
N LEU A 70 -12.54 10.74 -7.93
CA LEU A 70 -11.86 11.25 -6.74
C LEU A 70 -11.17 12.60 -7.04
N ASP A 71 -11.15 13.52 -6.07
CA ASP A 71 -10.45 14.79 -6.24
C ASP A 71 -8.94 14.59 -6.02
N LEU A 72 -8.18 15.63 -6.37
CA LEU A 72 -6.72 15.60 -6.27
C LEU A 72 -6.22 15.41 -4.83
N HIS A 73 -7.00 15.82 -3.82
CA HIS A 73 -6.64 15.64 -2.42
C HIS A 73 -6.65 14.15 -2.04
N GLU A 74 -7.69 13.39 -2.39
CA GLU A 74 -7.72 11.95 -2.10
C GLU A 74 -6.67 11.19 -2.92
N LYS A 75 -6.45 11.58 -4.18
CA LYS A 75 -5.40 11.01 -5.05
C LYS A 75 -3.97 11.30 -4.57
N ARG A 76 -3.80 12.17 -3.57
CA ARG A 76 -2.51 12.48 -2.92
C ARG A 76 -2.42 11.94 -1.51
N ASP A 77 -3.50 11.42 -0.94
CA ASP A 77 -3.48 10.80 0.39
C ASP A 77 -2.83 9.41 0.28
N PRO A 78 -1.71 9.15 0.98
CA PRO A 78 -0.99 7.89 0.83
C PRO A 78 -1.78 6.66 1.22
N LEU A 79 -2.67 6.77 2.20
CA LEU A 79 -3.46 5.64 2.67
C LEU A 79 -4.58 5.32 1.68
N VAL A 80 -5.21 6.34 1.08
CA VAL A 80 -6.20 6.12 0.00
C VAL A 80 -5.55 5.51 -1.22
N VAL A 81 -4.40 6.03 -1.65
CA VAL A 81 -3.69 5.53 -2.83
C VAL A 81 -3.18 4.10 -2.61
N ALA A 82 -2.62 3.80 -1.43
CA ALA A 82 -2.18 2.45 -1.09
C ALA A 82 -3.33 1.44 -1.13
N ASP A 83 -4.47 1.77 -0.51
CA ASP A 83 -5.64 0.90 -0.51
C ASP A 83 -6.21 0.71 -1.94
N ALA A 84 -6.31 1.79 -2.70
CA ALA A 84 -6.75 1.76 -4.09
C ALA A 84 -5.85 0.88 -4.96
N ALA A 85 -4.52 1.00 -4.81
CA ALA A 85 -3.55 0.20 -5.56
C ALA A 85 -3.63 -1.29 -5.21
N ARG A 86 -3.73 -1.65 -3.92
CA ARG A 86 -3.93 -3.04 -3.50
C ARG A 86 -5.17 -3.64 -4.15
N ARG A 87 -6.26 -2.89 -4.12
CA ARG A 87 -7.54 -3.31 -4.71
C ARG A 87 -7.44 -3.46 -6.23
N MET A 88 -6.83 -2.50 -6.91
CA MET A 88 -6.57 -2.57 -8.35
C MET A 88 -5.73 -3.79 -8.72
N SER A 89 -4.71 -4.12 -7.92
CA SER A 89 -3.90 -5.32 -8.12
C SER A 89 -4.72 -6.61 -7.99
N ARG A 90 -5.56 -6.71 -6.94
CA ARG A 90 -6.47 -7.87 -6.74
C ARG A 90 -7.51 -8.02 -7.82
N LEU A 91 -7.87 -6.92 -8.49
CA LEU A 91 -8.77 -6.91 -9.64
C LEU A 91 -8.05 -7.25 -10.97
N GLY A 92 -6.78 -7.65 -10.90
CA GLY A 92 -6.01 -8.14 -12.05
C GLY A 92 -5.28 -7.05 -12.84
N ALA A 93 -5.12 -5.85 -12.29
CA ALA A 93 -4.43 -4.73 -12.93
C ALA A 93 -3.22 -4.21 -12.11
N PRO A 94 -2.22 -5.06 -11.83
CA PRO A 94 -1.05 -4.68 -11.01
C PRO A 94 -0.21 -3.56 -11.66
N HIS A 95 -0.14 -3.50 -12.99
CA HIS A 95 0.54 -2.41 -13.70
C HIS A 95 -0.07 -1.04 -13.36
N GLU A 96 -1.39 -0.91 -13.41
CA GLU A 96 -2.09 0.34 -13.10
C GLU A 96 -2.00 0.66 -11.60
N ALA A 97 -2.05 -0.36 -10.73
CA ALA A 97 -1.79 -0.19 -9.31
C ALA A 97 -0.42 0.47 -9.05
N ARG A 98 0.62 -0.02 -9.72
CA ARG A 98 1.96 0.58 -9.67
C ARG A 98 1.96 2.02 -10.19
N GLN A 99 1.32 2.31 -11.32
CA GLN A 99 1.23 3.69 -11.82
C GLN A 99 0.63 4.66 -10.79
N TRP A 100 -0.37 4.23 -10.01
CA TRP A 100 -0.96 5.05 -8.95
C TRP A 100 -0.03 5.23 -7.75
N LEU A 101 0.78 4.22 -7.42
CA LEU A 101 1.76 4.28 -6.33
C LEU A 101 2.97 5.16 -6.66
N ALA A 102 3.40 5.18 -7.93
CA ALA A 102 4.67 5.77 -8.36
C ALA A 102 4.90 7.22 -7.85
N PRO A 103 3.94 8.16 -7.93
CA PRO A 103 4.17 9.54 -7.47
C PRO A 103 4.43 9.67 -5.97
N LEU A 104 3.84 8.79 -5.16
CA LEU A 104 4.04 8.77 -3.72
C LEU A 104 5.32 8.01 -3.34
N TRP A 105 5.64 6.95 -4.09
CA TRP A 105 6.87 6.20 -3.92
C TRP A 105 8.11 7.05 -4.23
N ASP A 106 8.04 7.93 -5.23
CA ASP A 106 9.10 8.91 -5.54
C ASP A 106 9.44 9.82 -4.34
N GLN A 107 8.54 9.90 -3.36
CA GLN A 107 8.69 10.68 -2.13
C GLN A 107 8.71 9.82 -0.87
N ILE A 108 8.93 8.50 -0.97
CA ILE A 108 8.83 7.55 0.14
C ILE A 108 9.64 7.95 1.37
N ASN A 109 10.83 8.53 1.16
CA ASN A 109 11.73 9.00 2.22
C ASN A 109 11.17 10.19 3.03
N LYS A 110 10.14 10.87 2.53
CA LYS A 110 9.46 12.00 3.17
C LYS A 110 8.09 11.61 3.75
N GLN A 111 7.64 10.38 3.49
CA GLN A 111 6.35 9.92 3.98
C GLN A 111 6.41 9.58 5.47
N PRO A 112 5.32 9.79 6.23
CA PRO A 112 5.25 9.34 7.61
C PRO A 112 5.31 7.79 7.69
N PRO A 113 5.72 7.22 8.83
CA PRO A 113 5.88 5.77 8.97
C PRO A 113 4.65 4.94 8.56
N GLU A 114 3.45 5.38 8.94
CA GLU A 114 2.19 4.72 8.57
C GLU A 114 1.99 4.67 7.05
N ALA A 115 2.28 5.77 6.35
CA ALA A 115 2.20 5.83 4.90
C ALA A 115 3.27 4.95 4.22
N VAL A 116 4.50 4.91 4.76
CA VAL A 116 5.55 4.01 4.25
C VAL A 116 5.11 2.56 4.35
N THR A 117 4.53 2.15 5.48
CA THR A 117 4.00 0.80 5.67
C THR A 117 2.88 0.49 4.66
N ALA A 118 1.90 1.38 4.52
CA ALA A 118 0.78 1.19 3.59
C ALA A 118 1.25 1.08 2.12
N LEU A 119 2.13 1.99 1.68
CA LEU A 119 2.69 1.99 0.32
C LEU A 119 3.56 0.76 0.06
N SER A 120 4.32 0.30 1.05
CA SER A 120 5.13 -0.92 0.97
C SER A 120 4.26 -2.16 0.75
N LEU A 121 3.20 -2.30 1.54
CA LEU A 121 2.23 -3.40 1.36
C LEU A 121 1.54 -3.33 -0.01
N ALA A 122 1.19 -2.13 -0.48
CA ALA A 122 0.56 -1.94 -1.77
C ALA A 122 1.46 -2.32 -2.95
N LEU A 123 2.74 -1.94 -2.91
CA LEU A 123 3.70 -2.37 -3.92
C LEU A 123 3.89 -3.89 -3.87
N ARG A 124 3.94 -4.48 -2.68
CA ARG A 124 4.11 -5.93 -2.50
C ARG A 124 2.98 -6.74 -3.14
N GLU A 125 1.74 -6.27 -3.03
CA GLU A 125 0.57 -6.91 -3.67
C GLU A 125 0.56 -6.68 -5.20
N SER A 126 1.41 -5.82 -5.73
CA SER A 126 1.51 -5.49 -7.16
C SER A 126 2.92 -5.74 -7.71
N LEU A 127 3.61 -6.78 -7.26
CA LEU A 127 4.95 -7.10 -7.78
C LEU A 127 4.93 -7.89 -9.09
N THR A 128 3.88 -8.65 -9.38
CA THR A 128 3.83 -9.50 -10.59
C THR A 128 4.15 -8.70 -11.84
N GLU A 129 5.12 -9.18 -12.62
CA GLU A 129 5.60 -8.54 -13.85
C GLU A 129 6.10 -7.11 -13.63
N LEU A 130 6.82 -6.87 -12.53
CA LEU A 130 7.40 -5.56 -12.22
C LEU A 130 8.27 -5.06 -13.38
N GLU A 131 8.04 -3.81 -13.78
CA GLU A 131 8.71 -3.18 -14.91
C GLU A 131 10.12 -2.71 -14.53
N ALA A 132 11.01 -2.67 -15.52
CA ALA A 132 12.37 -2.16 -15.31
C ALA A 132 12.41 -0.67 -14.91
N GLU A 133 11.39 0.12 -15.27
CA GLU A 133 11.27 1.53 -14.88
C GLU A 133 11.11 1.76 -13.37
N TRP A 134 10.78 0.71 -12.61
CA TRP A 134 10.75 0.76 -11.15
C TRP A 134 12.13 0.65 -10.51
N LEU A 135 13.16 0.19 -11.22
CA LEU A 135 14.49 0.01 -10.63
C LEU A 135 15.07 1.28 -10.00
N PRO A 136 15.02 2.47 -10.65
CA PRO A 136 15.48 3.70 -10.02
C PRO A 136 14.71 4.04 -8.74
N ARG A 137 13.40 3.75 -8.71
CA ARG A 137 12.53 3.97 -7.53
C ARG A 137 12.86 3.04 -6.36
N LEU A 138 13.26 1.81 -6.65
CA LEU A 138 13.71 0.87 -5.62
C LEU A 138 15.08 1.30 -5.07
N ASP A 139 16.00 1.71 -5.96
CA ASP A 139 17.35 2.14 -5.55
C ASP A 139 17.27 3.37 -4.62
N THR A 140 16.44 4.38 -4.92
CA THR A 140 16.26 5.58 -4.06
C THR A 140 15.63 5.29 -2.70
N ALA A 141 14.89 4.19 -2.57
CA ALA A 141 14.26 3.74 -1.32
C ALA A 141 15.20 2.91 -0.43
N THR A 142 16.34 2.44 -0.96
CA THR A 142 17.26 1.52 -0.26
C THR A 142 17.70 2.04 1.11
N THR A 143 18.08 3.31 1.21
CA THR A 143 18.54 3.91 2.47
C THR A 143 17.45 3.93 3.55
N ALA A 144 16.20 4.23 3.18
CA ALA A 144 15.08 4.19 4.11
C ALA A 144 14.73 2.74 4.50
N ALA A 145 14.85 1.80 3.56
CA ALA A 145 14.60 0.39 3.79
C ALA A 145 15.51 -0.20 4.88
N LEU A 146 16.77 0.25 4.99
CA LEU A 146 17.68 -0.19 6.07
C LEU A 146 17.16 0.13 7.49
N ARG A 147 16.17 1.02 7.62
CA ARG A 147 15.58 1.42 8.91
C ARG A 147 14.12 1.01 9.05
N ASN A 148 13.53 0.43 8.01
CA ASN A 148 12.13 0.03 7.99
C ASN A 148 12.03 -1.39 7.41
N PRO A 149 11.82 -2.42 8.25
CA PRO A 149 11.91 -3.79 7.78
C PRO A 149 10.78 -4.20 6.84
N GLY A 150 9.60 -3.59 6.94
CA GLY A 150 8.50 -3.83 5.98
C GLY A 150 8.81 -3.28 4.60
N LEU A 151 9.50 -2.13 4.54
CA LEU A 151 10.04 -1.58 3.30
C LEU A 151 11.20 -2.43 2.77
N ALA A 152 12.12 -2.89 3.63
CA ALA A 152 13.20 -3.81 3.24
C ALA A 152 12.67 -5.11 2.62
N LEU A 153 11.64 -5.72 3.22
CA LEU A 153 10.98 -6.88 2.65
C LEU A 153 10.45 -6.57 1.24
N THR A 154 9.74 -5.47 1.09
CA THR A 154 9.14 -5.06 -0.19
C THR A 154 10.21 -4.83 -1.27
N LEU A 155 11.31 -4.14 -0.95
CA LEU A 155 12.44 -3.98 -1.87
C LEU A 155 13.08 -5.33 -2.23
N GLY A 156 13.29 -6.20 -1.24
CA GLY A 156 13.87 -7.53 -1.45
C GLY A 156 13.03 -8.37 -2.41
N LEU A 157 11.72 -8.39 -2.23
CA LEU A 157 10.78 -9.08 -3.11
C LEU A 157 10.75 -8.46 -4.51
N ALA A 158 10.71 -7.13 -4.61
CA ALA A 158 10.71 -6.42 -5.90
C ALA A 158 12.00 -6.66 -6.71
N LEU A 159 13.16 -6.66 -6.03
CA LEU A 159 14.44 -6.98 -6.65
C LEU A 159 14.51 -8.44 -7.08
N ALA A 160 13.93 -9.36 -6.30
CA ALA A 160 13.83 -10.78 -6.66
C ALA A 160 12.96 -10.99 -7.91
N GLU A 161 11.82 -10.30 -8.02
CA GLU A 161 10.97 -10.32 -9.22
C GLU A 161 11.74 -9.89 -10.47
N ARG A 162 12.62 -8.90 -10.34
CA ARG A 162 13.51 -8.41 -11.40
C ARG A 162 14.79 -9.24 -11.59
N GLN A 163 14.92 -10.36 -10.88
CA GLN A 163 16.08 -11.25 -10.95
C GLN A 163 17.40 -10.61 -10.52
N LEU A 164 17.34 -9.56 -9.68
CA LEU A 164 18.51 -8.90 -9.09
C LEU A 164 18.91 -9.56 -7.76
N TRP A 165 19.24 -10.84 -7.86
CA TRP A 165 19.47 -11.79 -6.77
C TRP A 165 20.38 -11.27 -5.64
N GLY A 166 21.55 -10.72 -6.00
CA GLY A 166 22.52 -10.24 -5.01
C GLY A 166 21.98 -9.11 -4.14
N LYS A 167 21.32 -8.11 -4.75
CA LYS A 167 20.68 -7.00 -4.01
C LYS A 167 19.46 -7.50 -3.23
N ALA A 168 18.66 -8.38 -3.82
CA ALA A 168 17.48 -8.97 -3.19
C ALA A 168 17.86 -9.72 -1.90
N ARG A 169 18.90 -10.57 -1.95
CA ARG A 169 19.37 -11.35 -0.80
C ARG A 169 19.70 -10.47 0.39
N GLY A 170 20.38 -9.34 0.18
CA GLY A 170 20.74 -8.41 1.25
C GLY A 170 19.50 -7.81 1.94
N MET A 171 18.53 -7.32 1.15
CA MET A 171 17.29 -6.74 1.68
C MET A 171 16.42 -7.78 2.38
N LEU A 172 16.28 -8.98 1.81
CA LEU A 172 15.52 -10.07 2.40
C LEU A 172 16.15 -10.56 3.70
N LEU A 173 17.49 -10.68 3.78
CA LEU A 173 18.17 -11.02 5.03
C LEU A 173 17.95 -9.94 6.10
N SER A 174 18.01 -8.66 5.72
CA SER A 174 17.73 -7.57 6.65
C SER A 174 16.32 -7.70 7.23
N ALA A 175 15.31 -7.88 6.37
CA ALA A 175 13.92 -8.03 6.79
C ALA A 175 13.69 -9.28 7.66
N ALA A 176 14.23 -10.43 7.25
CA ALA A 176 13.96 -11.70 7.92
C ALA A 176 14.57 -11.77 9.34
N ASN A 177 15.68 -11.07 9.57
CA ASN A 177 16.36 -11.00 10.87
C ASN A 177 15.84 -9.89 11.78
N ASP A 178 15.04 -8.93 11.28
CA ASP A 178 14.51 -7.84 12.10
C ASP A 178 13.31 -8.34 12.93
N LEU A 179 13.44 -8.30 14.26
CA LEU A 179 12.40 -8.75 15.18
C LEU A 179 11.23 -7.77 15.32
N GLN A 180 11.35 -6.54 14.79
CA GLN A 180 10.25 -5.58 14.74
C GLN A 180 9.27 -5.88 13.59
N LEU A 181 9.69 -6.67 12.61
CA LEU A 181 8.82 -7.13 11.53
C LEU A 181 7.95 -8.28 12.03
N ASP A 182 6.69 -8.28 11.62
CA ASP A 182 5.78 -9.36 12.01
C ASP A 182 6.27 -10.72 11.49
N LEU A 183 5.86 -11.78 12.19
CA LEU A 183 6.33 -13.12 11.89
C LEU A 183 5.94 -13.57 10.48
N THR A 184 4.77 -13.19 9.97
CA THR A 184 4.30 -13.60 8.65
C THR A 184 5.20 -13.04 7.55
N ASP A 185 5.55 -11.76 7.66
CA ASP A 185 6.44 -11.06 6.75
C ASP A 185 7.87 -11.61 6.83
N ARG A 186 8.36 -11.91 8.04
CA ARG A 186 9.67 -12.56 8.20
C ARG A 186 9.70 -13.96 7.60
N ARG A 187 8.63 -14.75 7.73
CA ARG A 187 8.51 -16.06 7.09
C ARG A 187 8.51 -15.94 5.56
N ALA A 188 7.82 -14.94 5.01
CA ALA A 188 7.84 -14.66 3.58
C ALA A 188 9.26 -14.33 3.10
N ALA A 189 10.01 -13.51 3.86
CA ALA A 189 11.41 -13.20 3.58
C ALA A 189 12.29 -14.47 3.58
N TRP A 190 12.15 -15.33 4.59
CA TRP A 190 12.88 -16.59 4.68
C TRP A 190 12.53 -17.56 3.55
N ALA A 191 11.26 -17.69 3.19
CA ALA A 191 10.83 -18.54 2.09
C ALA A 191 11.46 -18.09 0.75
N GLN A 192 11.53 -16.78 0.51
CA GLN A 192 12.15 -16.22 -0.69
C GLN A 192 13.67 -16.38 -0.71
N LEU A 193 14.33 -16.27 0.45
CA LEU A 193 15.76 -16.60 0.58
C LEU A 193 16.03 -18.09 0.31
N GLY A 194 15.12 -18.97 0.72
CA GLY A 194 15.17 -20.41 0.40
C GLY A 194 15.11 -20.65 -1.11
N GLN A 195 14.12 -20.07 -1.79
CA GLN A 195 13.98 -20.16 -3.25
C GLN A 195 15.22 -19.64 -3.98
N LEU A 196 15.81 -18.56 -3.47
CA LEU A 196 17.03 -18.00 -4.02
C LEU A 196 18.22 -18.95 -3.88
N ALA A 197 18.39 -19.54 -2.69
CA ALA A 197 19.48 -20.48 -2.41
C ALA A 197 19.36 -21.76 -3.27
N GLU A 198 18.14 -22.26 -3.54
CA GLU A 198 17.93 -23.38 -4.46
C GLU A 198 18.38 -23.05 -5.88
N ARG A 199 18.03 -21.86 -6.38
CA ARG A 199 18.45 -21.39 -7.72
C ARG A 199 19.96 -21.23 -7.84
N GLU A 200 20.63 -20.86 -6.74
CA GLU A 200 22.09 -20.75 -6.66
C GLU A 200 22.80 -22.11 -6.46
N GLY A 201 22.06 -23.22 -6.36
CA GLY A 201 22.63 -24.56 -6.15
C GLY A 201 23.15 -24.79 -4.73
N ARG A 202 22.55 -24.13 -3.72
CA ARG A 202 22.94 -24.23 -2.29
C ARG A 202 21.83 -24.90 -1.45
N PRO A 203 21.67 -26.24 -1.55
CA PRO A 203 20.56 -26.95 -0.92
C PRO A 203 20.57 -26.88 0.61
N ASP A 204 21.74 -26.93 1.25
CA ASP A 204 21.84 -26.85 2.73
C ASP A 204 21.38 -25.49 3.25
N GLU A 205 21.73 -24.42 2.53
CA GLU A 205 21.33 -23.06 2.85
C GLU A 205 19.81 -22.88 2.64
N ALA A 206 19.27 -23.39 1.53
CA ALA A 206 17.84 -23.39 1.27
C ALA A 206 17.06 -24.12 2.37
N ALA A 207 17.48 -25.34 2.74
CA ALA A 207 16.85 -26.12 3.80
C ALA A 207 16.89 -25.41 5.16
N ARG A 208 17.95 -24.64 5.44
CA ARG A 208 18.01 -23.79 6.65
C ARG A 208 16.98 -22.66 6.59
N PHE A 209 16.89 -21.95 5.47
CA PHE A 209 15.93 -20.85 5.32
C PHE A 209 14.47 -21.32 5.37
N TYR A 210 14.13 -22.43 4.70
CA TYR A 210 12.79 -22.99 4.79
C TYR A 210 12.42 -23.44 6.19
N ARG A 211 13.37 -24.01 6.96
CA ARG A 211 13.13 -24.31 8.38
C ARG A 211 12.82 -23.06 9.20
N LEU A 212 13.55 -21.96 8.96
CA LEU A 212 13.27 -20.67 9.62
C LEU A 212 11.89 -20.11 9.21
N ALA A 213 11.50 -20.26 7.95
CA ALA A 213 10.18 -19.87 7.46
C ALA A 213 9.03 -20.69 8.08
N ALA A 214 9.31 -21.92 8.55
CA ALA A 214 8.31 -22.81 9.16
C ALA A 214 8.24 -22.72 10.69
N LEU A 215 9.12 -21.94 11.34
CA LEU A 215 9.13 -21.85 12.81
C LEU A 215 7.80 -21.28 13.33
N PRO A 216 7.17 -21.89 14.37
CA PRO A 216 5.94 -21.40 14.97
C PRO A 216 6.16 -20.04 15.67
N GLU A 217 5.06 -19.31 15.87
CA GLU A 217 5.08 -18.11 16.72
C GLU A 217 5.44 -18.56 18.14
N ARG A 218 6.44 -17.91 18.73
CA ARG A 218 6.79 -18.18 20.12
C ARG A 218 5.93 -17.24 20.97
N ASP A 219 4.97 -17.82 21.68
CA ASP A 219 4.15 -17.16 22.71
C ASP A 219 5.02 -16.47 23.77
#